data_AF-A0AAJ5YRE6-F1
#
_entry.id   AF-A0AAJ5YRE6-F1
#
_cell.length_a   1.000
_cell.length_b   1.000
_cell.length_c   1.000
_cell.angle_alpha   90.00
_cell.angle_beta   90.00
_cell.angle_gamma   90.00
#
_symmetry.space_group_name_H-M   'P 1'
#
loop_
_entity.id
_entity.type
_entity.pdbx_description
1 polymer ?
#
loop_
_entity_poly.entity_id
_entity_poly.type
_entity_poly.pdbx_seq_one_letter_code
_entity_poly.pdbx_strand_id
1 'polypeptide(L)'
;MLLRAAVRFGHRPWYRLPSLRSVSTLRKIDPSPNAPREVPTPLLFIASPQWAGSLRAEQLFAEILPIVWKQGYTALLLDIDIGDEVRPRKALDRMESEMMSMLRNPTKEVGMIPFPPALIAYGPMCPVAEKYASSWPLTALQLIDPPLSMKRASIRYPKLLGPKPLPEFTFEPKFPARVVWTYDEFMYQGEQKDFWLEKHRIEFFREEQHWGELQRYTFASLEEIGEDTVIWLEEDAGVAQPGSSSTEAPESSGRPARRGTVPAGTVPEWFSKGNYVWAKNNSRKMPILLDPDHLSERFNRGSGPGGQAINKLSIKVDLMHEPTGVRVTSQASRSRELNRLNARRILSQRLEWMIKREWDSTPLSKDRASVPSVLQSKWDKERKKKQNKRKKQRKKSIDSTT
;
A
#
# COMPACT_ATOMS: atom_id res chain seq x y z
N MET A 1 -37.13 5.37 24.42
CA MET A 1 -36.75 6.76 24.10
C MET A 1 -35.24 6.88 24.22
N LEU A 2 -34.59 7.12 23.09
CA LEU A 2 -33.13 7.16 22.89
C LEU A 2 -32.53 8.42 23.54
N LEU A 3 -31.56 8.27 24.45
CA LEU A 3 -30.61 9.35 24.74
C LEU A 3 -29.39 9.18 23.83
N ARG A 4 -29.24 10.14 22.92
CA ARG A 4 -28.07 10.32 22.04
C ARG A 4 -26.86 10.73 22.88
N ALA A 5 -25.90 9.83 23.06
CA ALA A 5 -24.55 10.20 23.47
C ALA A 5 -23.82 10.82 22.27
N ALA A 6 -23.81 12.14 22.20
CA ALA A 6 -22.96 12.89 21.28
C ALA A 6 -21.51 12.79 21.76
N VAL A 7 -20.72 11.95 21.09
CA VAL A 7 -19.25 12.01 21.17
C VAL A 7 -18.83 13.32 20.49
N ARG A 8 -18.55 14.34 21.31
CA ARG A 8 -17.96 15.60 20.84
C ARG A 8 -16.57 15.29 20.29
N PHE A 9 -16.41 15.48 18.98
CA PHE A 9 -15.12 15.60 18.30
C PHE A 9 -14.36 16.80 18.87
N GLY A 10 -13.43 16.55 19.78
CA GLY A 10 -12.47 17.53 20.24
C GLY A 10 -11.22 17.50 19.37
N HIS A 11 -10.94 18.60 18.68
CA HIS A 11 -9.57 18.95 18.27
C HIS A 11 -8.63 18.66 19.43
N ARG A 12 -7.64 17.76 19.22
CA ARG A 12 -6.57 17.60 20.21
C ARG A 12 -5.87 18.96 20.35
N PRO A 13 -5.78 19.52 21.57
CA PRO A 13 -5.21 20.84 21.77
C PRO A 13 -3.73 20.80 21.39
N TRP A 14 -3.34 21.74 20.52
CA TRP A 14 -1.96 22.00 20.14
C TRP A 14 -1.24 22.58 21.36
N TYR A 15 -0.63 21.72 22.18
CA TYR A 15 0.29 22.20 23.20
C TYR A 15 1.54 22.73 22.48
N ARG A 16 1.71 24.05 22.45
CA ARG A 16 3.02 24.65 22.17
C ARG A 16 3.95 24.24 23.30
N LEU A 17 4.83 23.29 23.02
CA LEU A 17 6.02 23.10 23.83
C LEU A 17 6.91 24.35 23.71
N PRO A 18 7.62 24.77 24.77
CA PRO A 18 8.49 25.95 24.73
C PRO A 18 9.53 25.82 23.61
N SER A 19 9.82 26.94 22.94
CA SER A 19 10.75 27.05 21.81
C SER A 19 12.21 26.85 22.24
N LEU A 20 12.60 25.60 22.46
CA LEU A 20 13.98 25.20 22.29
C LEU A 20 14.12 24.81 20.82
N ARG A 21 15.08 25.38 20.09
CA ARG A 21 15.46 24.90 18.75
C ARG A 21 15.64 23.39 18.86
N SER A 22 14.74 22.58 18.31
CA SER A 22 15.06 21.16 18.23
C SER A 22 16.01 20.98 17.05
N VAL A 23 17.07 20.23 17.30
CA VAL A 23 17.98 19.81 16.24
C VAL A 23 17.36 18.56 15.63
N SER A 24 17.51 18.36 14.33
CA SER A 24 17.15 17.09 13.70
C SER A 24 17.80 15.93 14.46
N THR A 25 17.04 14.88 14.76
CA THR A 25 17.56 13.71 15.48
C THR A 25 17.40 12.46 14.65
N LEU A 26 18.46 11.66 14.58
CA LEU A 26 18.46 10.33 13.99
C LEU A 26 18.80 9.31 15.07
N ARG A 27 17.91 8.36 15.30
CA ARG A 27 18.08 7.27 16.27
C ARG A 27 17.98 5.92 15.57
N LYS A 28 18.77 4.96 16.03
CA LYS A 28 18.71 3.57 15.59
C LYS A 28 18.08 2.72 16.67
N ILE A 29 17.16 1.85 16.28
CA ILE A 29 16.63 0.76 17.10
C ILE A 29 17.09 -0.53 16.45
N ASP A 30 17.95 -1.25 17.14
CA ASP A 30 18.43 -2.56 16.73
C ASP A 30 17.31 -3.61 16.76
N PRO A 31 17.38 -4.65 15.92
CA PRO A 31 16.38 -5.70 15.87
C PRO A 31 16.25 -6.44 17.20
N SER A 32 15.13 -7.13 17.40
CA SER A 32 14.93 -7.91 18.62
C SER A 32 16.00 -9.01 18.74
N PRO A 33 16.63 -9.21 19.91
CA PRO A 33 17.54 -10.34 20.12
C PRO A 33 16.87 -11.71 19.90
N ASN A 34 15.54 -11.76 20.04
CA ASN A 34 14.72 -12.94 19.84
C ASN A 34 14.06 -12.96 18.44
N ALA A 35 14.46 -12.08 17.52
CA ALA A 35 13.94 -12.07 16.17
C ALA A 35 14.36 -13.36 15.43
N PRO A 36 13.52 -13.87 14.51
CA PRO A 36 13.85 -15.10 13.78
C PRO A 36 15.07 -14.96 12.86
N ARG A 37 15.44 -13.73 12.49
CA ARG A 37 16.58 -13.37 11.65
C ARG A 37 16.89 -11.89 11.84
N GLU A 38 18.03 -11.45 11.33
CA GLU A 38 18.32 -10.02 11.13
C GLU A 38 18.11 -9.65 9.66
N VAL A 39 17.38 -8.56 9.42
CA VAL A 39 17.15 -8.04 8.06
C VAL A 39 18.21 -6.97 7.76
N PRO A 40 19.02 -7.13 6.69
CA PRO A 40 20.14 -6.23 6.43
C PRO A 40 19.73 -4.82 6.00
N THR A 41 18.51 -4.67 5.47
CA THR A 41 18.00 -3.38 5.01
C THR A 41 17.23 -2.68 6.15
N PRO A 42 17.66 -1.49 6.59
CA PRO A 42 16.96 -0.77 7.64
C PRO A 42 15.66 -0.13 7.12
N LEU A 43 14.68 -0.01 8.01
CA LEU A 43 13.45 0.74 7.79
C LEU A 43 13.62 2.16 8.31
N LEU A 44 13.54 3.14 7.42
CA LEU A 44 13.62 4.55 7.75
C LEU A 44 12.21 5.12 7.98
N PHE A 45 11.95 5.61 9.18
CA PHE A 45 10.72 6.27 9.58
C PHE A 45 10.99 7.76 9.74
N ILE A 46 10.24 8.60 9.02
CA ILE A 46 10.42 10.05 9.06
C ILE A 46 9.25 10.75 9.76
N ALA A 47 9.57 11.74 10.59
CA ALA A 47 8.62 12.65 11.20
C ALA A 47 9.20 14.07 11.22
N SER A 48 8.34 15.08 11.42
CA SER A 48 8.80 16.44 11.67
C SER A 48 7.89 17.10 12.71
N PRO A 49 8.16 16.90 14.00
CA PRO A 49 7.28 17.37 15.07
C PRO A 49 7.02 18.87 15.04
N GLN A 50 8.06 19.68 14.80
CA GLN A 50 7.91 21.14 14.77
C GLN A 50 7.16 21.62 13.53
N TRP A 51 7.57 21.15 12.35
CA TRP A 51 6.96 21.60 11.10
C TRP A 51 5.55 21.02 10.93
N ALA A 52 5.38 19.70 11.02
CA ALA A 52 4.09 19.06 10.79
C ALA A 52 3.13 19.18 11.98
N GLY A 53 3.61 19.59 13.16
CA GLY A 53 2.86 19.46 14.41
C GLY A 53 2.55 18.01 14.78
N SER A 54 3.37 17.08 14.30
CA SER A 54 3.21 15.65 14.52
C SER A 54 3.86 15.20 15.83
N LEU A 55 3.55 13.98 16.24
CA LEU A 55 4.38 13.27 17.22
C LEU A 55 5.77 12.98 16.62
N ARG A 56 6.74 12.64 17.49
CA ARG A 56 8.04 12.10 17.06
C ARG A 56 7.88 10.76 16.37
N ALA A 57 8.83 10.38 15.53
CA ALA A 57 8.79 9.15 14.75
C ALA A 57 8.49 7.91 15.62
N GLU A 58 9.13 7.80 16.79
CA GLU A 58 8.90 6.69 17.74
C GLU A 58 7.43 6.57 18.17
N GLN A 59 6.81 7.71 18.50
CA GLN A 59 5.43 7.77 18.96
C GLN A 59 4.43 7.67 17.81
N LEU A 60 4.76 8.25 16.66
CA LEU A 60 3.93 8.26 15.46
C LEU A 60 3.78 6.84 14.89
N PHE A 61 4.82 6.02 15.00
CA PHE A 61 4.85 4.64 14.50
C PHE A 61 4.80 3.60 15.62
N ALA A 62 4.34 3.95 16.82
CA ALA A 62 4.34 3.08 18.00
C ALA A 62 3.59 1.74 17.81
N GLU A 63 2.60 1.70 16.91
CA GLU A 63 1.85 0.48 16.57
C GLU A 63 2.58 -0.41 15.56
N ILE A 64 3.44 0.17 14.72
CA ILE A 64 4.16 -0.55 13.65
C ILE A 64 5.54 -1.02 14.13
N LEU A 65 6.24 -0.18 14.91
CA LEU A 65 7.61 -0.43 15.36
C LEU A 65 7.78 -1.77 16.09
N PRO A 66 6.93 -2.16 17.07
CA PRO A 66 7.07 -3.45 17.75
C PRO A 66 6.90 -4.64 16.81
N ILE A 67 6.07 -4.50 15.76
CA ILE A 67 5.81 -5.57 14.79
C ILE A 67 7.04 -5.80 13.93
N VAL A 68 7.61 -4.76 13.34
CA VAL A 68 8.83 -4.88 12.50
C VAL A 68 10.06 -5.23 13.33
N TRP A 69 10.17 -4.72 14.57
CA TRP A 69 11.26 -5.04 15.50
C TRP A 69 11.30 -6.53 15.85
N LYS A 70 10.14 -7.15 16.14
CA LYS A 70 10.03 -8.59 16.38
C LYS A 70 10.39 -9.44 15.17
N GLN A 71 10.30 -8.89 13.95
CA GLN A 71 10.60 -9.58 12.71
C GLN A 71 12.05 -9.39 12.25
N GLY A 72 12.88 -8.71 13.04
CA GLY A 72 14.31 -8.59 12.77
C GLY A 72 14.72 -7.36 11.98
N TYR A 73 13.83 -6.39 11.80
CA TYR A 73 14.17 -5.15 11.11
C TYR A 73 14.87 -4.17 12.05
N THR A 74 15.98 -3.59 11.58
CA THR A 74 16.54 -2.37 12.17
C THR A 74 15.64 -1.19 11.81
N ALA A 75 15.24 -0.38 12.79
CA ALA A 75 14.47 0.84 12.54
C ALA A 75 15.34 2.09 12.75
N LEU A 76 15.35 2.97 11.74
CA LEU A 76 15.96 4.29 11.81
C LEU A 76 14.85 5.33 11.98
N LEU A 77 14.86 6.03 13.10
CA LEU A 77 13.88 7.05 13.45
C LEU A 77 14.49 8.42 13.20
N LEU A 78 13.98 9.11 12.19
CA LEU A 78 14.45 10.44 11.79
C LEU A 78 13.37 11.49 12.09
N ASP A 79 13.60 12.28 13.12
CA ASP A 79 12.83 13.49 13.41
C ASP A 79 13.54 14.68 12.77
N ILE A 80 12.98 15.20 11.67
CA ILE A 80 13.53 16.30 10.88
C ILE A 80 13.07 17.62 11.47
N ASP A 81 14.01 18.54 11.70
CA ASP A 81 13.70 19.92 12.05
C ASP A 81 14.34 20.88 11.04
N ILE A 82 13.51 21.75 10.45
CA ILE A 82 13.96 22.76 9.48
C ILE A 82 13.88 24.19 10.04
N GLY A 83 13.47 24.35 11.30
CA GLY A 83 13.23 25.64 11.96
C GLY A 83 11.98 26.37 11.48
N ASP A 84 11.66 27.48 12.17
CA ASP A 84 10.39 28.20 12.02
C ASP A 84 10.31 29.13 10.78
N GLU A 85 11.44 29.47 10.15
CA GLU A 85 11.50 30.52 9.11
C GLU A 85 11.55 30.00 7.67
N VAL A 86 11.10 28.77 7.42
CA VAL A 86 11.16 28.21 6.05
C VAL A 86 9.90 28.54 5.26
N ARG A 87 10.08 29.26 4.15
CA ARG A 87 8.99 29.51 3.19
C ARG A 87 8.42 28.17 2.70
N PRO A 88 7.09 27.97 2.66
CA PRO A 88 6.48 26.69 2.29
C PRO A 88 6.99 26.08 0.98
N ARG A 89 7.28 26.92 -0.02
CA ARG A 89 7.84 26.49 -1.32
C ARG A 89 9.23 25.87 -1.24
N LYS A 90 10.02 26.20 -0.22
CA LYS A 90 11.37 25.68 0.01
C LYS A 90 11.40 24.61 1.10
N ALA A 91 10.26 24.34 1.75
CA ALA A 91 10.20 23.42 2.90
C ALA A 91 10.62 22.00 2.49
N LEU A 92 10.07 21.47 1.39
CA LEU A 92 10.41 20.13 0.92
C LEU A 92 11.89 19.99 0.53
N ASP A 93 12.45 20.97 -0.17
CA ASP A 93 13.88 20.98 -0.55
C ASP A 93 14.79 21.02 0.68
N ARG A 94 14.41 21.81 1.69
CA ARG A 94 15.16 21.90 2.95
C ARG A 94 15.09 20.60 3.74
N MET A 95 13.91 19.98 3.83
CA MET A 95 13.73 18.70 4.51
C MET A 95 14.50 17.57 3.84
N GLU A 96 14.49 17.51 2.51
CA GLU A 96 15.28 16.55 1.76
C GLU A 96 16.79 16.73 2.02
N SER A 97 17.26 17.97 1.99
CA SER A 97 18.67 18.30 2.25
C SER A 97 19.08 17.89 3.66
N GLU A 98 18.23 18.19 4.65
CA GLU A 98 18.45 17.84 6.06
C GLU A 98 18.45 16.32 6.26
N MET A 99 17.47 15.62 5.68
CA MET A 99 17.37 14.17 5.71
C MET A 99 18.63 13.51 5.11
N MET A 100 19.10 13.98 3.96
CA MET A 100 20.33 13.47 3.35
C MET A 100 21.58 13.77 4.18
N SER A 101 21.65 14.94 4.81
CA SER A 101 22.75 15.30 5.71
C SER A 101 22.85 14.32 6.87
N MET A 102 21.72 14.04 7.53
CA MET A 102 21.63 13.12 8.66
C MET A 102 21.94 11.67 8.27
N LEU A 103 21.52 11.22 7.08
CA LEU A 103 21.78 9.86 6.60
C LEU A 103 23.22 9.65 6.11
N ARG A 104 23.87 10.68 5.57
CA ARG A 104 25.28 10.60 5.11
C ARG A 104 26.28 10.68 6.26
N ASN A 105 25.97 11.49 7.27
CA ASN A 105 26.83 11.73 8.43
C ASN A 105 26.12 11.34 9.73
N PRO A 106 25.76 10.05 9.91
CA PRO A 106 25.13 9.60 11.13
C PRO A 106 26.06 9.75 12.33
N THR A 107 25.49 9.89 13.52
CA THR A 107 26.26 9.91 14.77
C THR A 107 26.94 8.56 15.00
N LYS A 108 27.97 8.52 15.87
CA LYS A 108 28.66 7.28 16.22
C LYS A 108 27.72 6.19 16.76
N GLU A 109 26.66 6.58 17.46
CA GLU A 109 25.65 5.66 18.02
C GLU A 109 24.80 5.00 16.93
N VAL A 110 24.46 5.74 15.87
CA VAL A 110 23.70 5.19 14.73
C VAL A 110 24.60 4.32 13.85
N GLY A 111 25.88 4.68 13.72
CA GLY A 111 26.84 3.96 12.91
C GLY A 111 26.54 4.08 11.41
N MET A 112 27.24 3.27 10.60
CA MET A 112 27.02 3.27 9.16
C MET A 112 25.64 2.72 8.80
N ILE A 113 24.93 3.42 7.93
CA ILE A 113 23.59 3.06 7.47
C ILE A 113 23.70 2.32 6.13
N PRO A 114 23.23 1.07 6.02
CA PRO A 114 23.09 0.41 4.73
C PRO A 114 22.20 1.23 3.78
N PHE A 115 22.68 1.45 2.56
CA PHE A 115 22.01 2.29 1.57
C PHE A 115 21.74 1.47 0.28
N PRO A 116 20.57 1.61 -0.37
CA PRO A 116 19.48 2.54 -0.06
C PRO A 116 18.48 2.00 1.01
N PRO A 117 17.90 2.85 1.87
CA PRO A 117 16.96 2.41 2.90
C PRO A 117 15.56 2.10 2.31
N ALA A 118 14.73 1.40 3.09
CA ALA A 118 13.29 1.32 2.84
C ALA A 118 12.56 2.39 3.66
N LEU A 119 11.85 3.31 3.00
CA LEU A 119 11.28 4.51 3.61
C LEU A 119 9.78 4.36 3.90
N ILE A 120 9.37 4.72 5.11
CA ILE A 120 7.98 4.76 5.56
C ILE A 120 7.65 6.18 6.03
N ALA A 121 6.60 6.76 5.46
CA ALA A 121 6.13 8.10 5.80
C ALA A 121 4.62 8.11 6.06
N TYR A 122 4.18 9.08 6.88
CA TYR A 122 2.80 9.20 7.31
C TYR A 122 2.27 10.63 7.08
N GLY A 123 1.06 10.74 6.53
CA GLY A 123 0.30 11.98 6.43
C GLY A 123 1.06 13.13 5.73
N PRO A 124 1.28 14.28 6.40
CA PRO A 124 1.94 15.45 5.79
C PRO A 124 3.44 15.23 5.50
N MET A 125 4.05 14.14 5.99
CA MET A 125 5.43 13.77 5.65
C MET A 125 5.54 13.00 4.32
N CYS A 126 4.44 12.49 3.76
CA CYS A 126 4.47 11.75 2.51
C CYS A 126 5.06 12.57 1.32
N PRO A 127 4.72 13.85 1.11
CA PRO A 127 5.37 14.67 0.09
C PRO A 127 6.88 14.84 0.30
N VAL A 128 7.37 14.77 1.54
CA VAL A 128 8.81 14.83 1.85
C VAL A 128 9.48 13.53 1.39
N ALA A 129 8.87 12.38 1.66
CA ALA A 129 9.35 11.09 1.20
C ALA A 129 9.34 10.98 -0.34
N GLU A 130 8.31 11.50 -0.99
CA GLU A 130 8.22 11.57 -2.45
C GLU A 130 9.26 12.51 -3.05
N LYS A 131 9.52 13.66 -2.41
CA LYS A 131 10.61 14.57 -2.80
C LYS A 131 11.95 13.84 -2.73
N TYR A 132 12.25 13.20 -1.61
CA TYR A 132 13.47 12.40 -1.43
C TYR A 132 13.60 11.31 -2.50
N ALA A 133 12.54 10.54 -2.72
CA ALA A 133 12.47 9.47 -3.70
C ALA A 133 12.69 9.94 -5.15
N SER A 134 12.44 11.21 -5.43
CA SER A 134 12.67 11.82 -6.75
C SER A 134 14.15 12.08 -7.02
N SER A 135 14.96 12.28 -5.97
CA SER A 135 16.37 12.64 -6.09
C SER A 135 17.33 11.53 -5.66
N TRP A 136 16.87 10.59 -4.82
CA TRP A 136 17.70 9.57 -4.19
C TRP A 136 17.07 8.18 -4.31
N PRO A 137 17.87 7.11 -4.49
CA PRO A 137 17.35 5.76 -4.58
C PRO A 137 16.81 5.28 -3.23
N LEU A 138 15.76 4.47 -3.29
CA LEU A 138 15.15 3.75 -2.17
C LEU A 138 15.08 2.27 -2.49
N THR A 139 15.20 1.41 -1.47
CA THR A 139 14.90 -0.01 -1.63
C THR A 139 13.39 -0.23 -1.73
N ALA A 140 12.62 0.51 -0.93
CA ALA A 140 11.16 0.47 -0.96
C ALA A 140 10.58 1.78 -0.43
N LEU A 141 9.33 2.09 -0.80
CA LEU A 141 8.59 3.26 -0.30
C LEU A 141 7.17 2.88 0.13
N GLN A 142 6.81 3.20 1.36
CA GLN A 142 5.43 3.11 1.85
C GLN A 142 4.94 4.48 2.31
N LEU A 143 3.84 4.92 1.71
CA LEU A 143 3.13 6.12 2.11
C LEU A 143 1.85 5.72 2.84
N ILE A 144 1.72 6.15 4.09
CA ILE A 144 0.51 5.96 4.90
C ILE A 144 -0.26 7.28 4.90
N ASP A 145 -1.51 7.26 4.49
CA ASP A 145 -2.39 8.44 4.38
C ASP A 145 -1.77 9.63 3.59
N PRO A 146 -1.15 9.41 2.42
CA PRO A 146 -0.63 10.52 1.63
C PRO A 146 -1.76 11.43 1.16
N PRO A 147 -1.52 12.75 1.02
CA PRO A 147 -2.46 13.59 0.30
C PRO A 147 -2.59 13.08 -1.15
N LEU A 148 -3.82 12.94 -1.67
CA LEU A 148 -4.04 12.40 -3.02
C LEU A 148 -3.35 13.18 -4.16
N SER A 149 -3.13 14.48 -3.95
CA SER A 149 -2.49 15.39 -4.89
C SER A 149 -1.89 16.57 -4.12
N MET A 150 -0.90 17.25 -4.71
CA MET A 150 -0.33 18.47 -4.13
C MET A 150 -1.37 19.58 -4.01
N LYS A 151 -2.39 19.59 -4.89
CA LYS A 151 -3.57 20.47 -4.75
C LYS A 151 -4.35 20.22 -3.48
N ARG A 152 -4.63 18.96 -3.14
CA ARG A 152 -5.28 18.64 -1.87
C ARG A 152 -4.38 18.89 -0.68
N ALA A 153 -3.08 18.63 -0.83
CA ALA A 153 -2.10 18.90 0.20
C ALA A 153 -2.05 20.40 0.57
N SER A 154 -2.09 21.31 -0.41
CA SER A 154 -2.13 22.77 -0.15
C SER A 154 -3.43 23.23 0.53
N ILE A 155 -4.56 22.56 0.25
CA ILE A 155 -5.85 22.85 0.91
C ILE A 155 -5.86 22.33 2.34
N ARG A 156 -5.33 21.13 2.57
CA ARG A 156 -5.32 20.47 3.88
C ARG A 156 -4.26 21.04 4.82
N TYR A 157 -3.09 21.38 4.28
CA TYR A 157 -1.93 21.85 5.03
C TYR A 157 -1.43 23.22 4.53
N PRO A 158 -2.28 24.28 4.52
CA PRO A 158 -1.95 25.57 3.92
C PRO A 158 -0.79 26.28 4.62
N LYS A 159 -0.58 26.03 5.92
CA LYS A 159 0.56 26.57 6.67
C LYS A 159 1.89 25.90 6.29
N LEU A 160 1.84 24.60 5.95
CA LEU A 160 3.03 23.77 5.71
C LEU A 160 3.50 23.88 4.26
N LEU A 161 2.56 23.78 3.32
CA LEU A 161 2.82 23.69 1.87
C LEU A 161 2.44 24.97 1.11
N GLY A 162 1.82 25.92 1.81
CA GLY A 162 1.36 27.18 1.25
C GLY A 162 0.01 27.05 0.52
N PRO A 163 -0.64 28.18 0.19
CA PRO A 163 -1.96 28.19 -0.44
C PRO A 163 -1.91 27.88 -1.94
N LYS A 164 -0.75 28.07 -2.59
CA LYS A 164 -0.54 27.71 -3.99
C LYS A 164 0.05 26.30 -4.04
N PRO A 165 -0.58 25.35 -4.76
CA PRO A 165 -0.08 23.99 -4.83
C PRO A 165 1.33 23.94 -5.43
N LEU A 166 2.18 23.09 -4.86
CA LEU A 166 3.46 22.76 -5.48
C LEU A 166 3.21 21.84 -6.70
N PRO A 167 4.19 21.74 -7.62
CA PRO A 167 4.10 20.79 -8.73
C PRO A 167 3.91 19.36 -8.23
N GLU A 168 3.14 18.57 -8.97
CA GLU A 168 3.05 17.13 -8.71
C GLU A 168 4.39 16.45 -8.95
N PHE A 169 4.68 15.41 -8.18
CA PHE A 169 5.88 14.59 -8.40
C PHE A 169 5.69 13.75 -9.67
N THR A 170 6.72 13.72 -10.52
CA THR A 170 6.70 13.03 -11.81
C THR A 170 7.61 11.81 -11.87
N PHE A 171 8.29 11.47 -10.78
CA PHE A 171 9.16 10.30 -10.75
C PHE A 171 8.34 9.02 -10.91
N GLU A 172 8.86 8.11 -11.73
CA GLU A 172 8.35 6.75 -11.86
C GLU A 172 9.12 5.85 -10.86
N PRO A 173 8.46 5.24 -9.87
CA PRO A 173 9.15 4.43 -8.88
C PRO A 173 9.73 3.18 -9.54
N LYS A 174 11.07 3.11 -9.63
CA LYS A 174 11.81 1.93 -10.09
C LYS A 174 12.04 0.89 -8.99
N PHE A 175 11.50 1.16 -7.81
CA PHE A 175 11.54 0.32 -6.63
C PHE A 175 10.10 0.02 -6.16
N PRO A 176 9.90 -1.04 -5.38
CA PRO A 176 8.62 -1.37 -4.76
C PRO A 176 8.05 -0.18 -3.97
N ALA A 177 6.90 0.34 -4.40
CA ALA A 177 6.21 1.45 -3.75
C ALA A 177 4.75 1.10 -3.47
N ARG A 178 4.21 1.54 -2.32
CA ARG A 178 2.79 1.35 -1.99
C ARG A 178 2.20 2.55 -1.24
N VAL A 179 0.89 2.67 -1.38
CA VAL A 179 0.05 3.57 -0.58
C VAL A 179 -0.84 2.71 0.30
N VAL A 180 -0.99 3.12 1.56
CA VAL A 180 -1.83 2.47 2.56
C VAL A 180 -2.69 3.53 3.23
N TRP A 181 -3.92 3.18 3.59
CA TRP A 181 -4.88 4.12 4.16
C TRP A 181 -5.37 3.64 5.53
N THR A 182 -5.47 4.55 6.50
CA THR A 182 -6.05 4.27 7.82
C THR A 182 -7.56 4.45 7.81
N TYR A 183 -8.25 3.84 8.77
CA TYR A 183 -9.68 4.08 8.98
C TYR A 183 -10.00 5.53 9.36
N ASP A 184 -9.10 6.24 10.01
CA ASP A 184 -9.30 7.66 10.35
C ASP A 184 -9.30 8.52 9.08
N GLU A 185 -8.37 8.24 8.17
CA GLU A 185 -8.30 8.91 6.88
C GLU A 185 -9.51 8.59 6.00
N PHE A 186 -9.99 7.34 6.03
CA PHE A 186 -11.24 6.94 5.38
C PHE A 186 -12.43 7.78 5.81
N MET A 187 -12.62 7.95 7.13
CA MET A 187 -13.74 8.71 7.67
C MET A 187 -13.63 10.18 7.27
N TYR A 188 -12.44 10.76 7.42
CA TYR A 188 -12.18 12.15 7.02
C TYR A 188 -12.47 12.39 5.54
N GLN A 189 -12.01 11.49 4.67
CA GLN A 189 -12.20 11.59 3.23
C GLN A 189 -13.65 11.33 2.79
N GLY A 190 -14.39 10.51 3.53
CA GLY A 190 -15.81 10.24 3.30
C GLY A 190 -16.69 11.49 3.41
N GLU A 191 -16.29 12.46 4.25
CA GLU A 191 -16.96 13.75 4.39
C GLU A 191 -16.67 14.71 3.22
N GLN A 192 -15.58 14.49 2.47
CA GLN A 192 -15.16 15.36 1.38
C GLN A 192 -15.87 15.03 0.06
N LYS A 193 -16.33 16.07 -0.64
CA LYS A 193 -16.93 15.88 -1.98
C LYS A 193 -15.88 15.32 -2.96
N ASP A 194 -16.29 14.34 -3.76
CA ASP A 194 -15.53 13.75 -4.88
C ASP A 194 -14.21 13.04 -4.54
N PHE A 195 -13.90 12.78 -3.26
CA PHE A 195 -12.71 12.00 -2.86
C PHE A 195 -12.57 10.67 -3.63
N TRP A 196 -13.65 9.91 -3.71
CA TRP A 196 -13.73 8.60 -4.36
C TRP A 196 -13.49 8.58 -5.87
N LEU A 197 -13.23 9.74 -6.48
CA LEU A 197 -12.94 9.88 -7.92
C LEU A 197 -11.46 10.07 -8.18
N GLU A 198 -10.71 10.62 -7.23
CA GLU A 198 -9.25 10.80 -7.32
C GLU A 198 -8.51 9.59 -6.74
N LYS A 199 -7.34 9.23 -7.27
CA LYS A 199 -6.46 8.24 -6.65
C LYS A 199 -5.11 8.87 -6.43
N HIS A 200 -4.36 8.33 -5.47
CA HIS A 200 -2.98 8.73 -5.37
C HIS A 200 -2.23 8.28 -6.62
N ARG A 201 -1.29 9.09 -7.10
CA ARG A 201 -0.49 8.83 -8.30
C ARG A 201 0.15 7.43 -8.32
N ILE A 202 0.73 7.01 -7.19
CA ILE A 202 1.38 5.70 -7.06
C ILE A 202 0.37 4.55 -7.21
N GLU A 203 -0.88 4.73 -6.80
CA GLU A 203 -1.94 3.73 -7.00
C GLU A 203 -2.32 3.61 -8.48
N PHE A 204 -2.39 4.74 -9.20
CA PHE A 204 -2.61 4.75 -10.65
C PHE A 204 -1.53 3.94 -11.37
N PHE A 205 -0.24 4.21 -11.09
CA PHE A 205 0.86 3.47 -11.69
C PHE A 205 0.79 1.96 -11.41
N ARG A 206 0.43 1.56 -10.18
CA ARG A 206 0.28 0.14 -9.82
C ARG A 206 -0.88 -0.54 -10.54
N GLU A 207 -2.01 0.13 -10.67
CA GLU A 207 -3.16 -0.40 -11.42
C GLU A 207 -2.88 -0.53 -12.91
N GLU A 208 -2.15 0.41 -13.52
CA GLU A 208 -1.74 0.27 -14.93
C GLU A 208 -0.83 -0.94 -15.14
N GLN A 209 0.02 -1.26 -14.16
CA GLN A 209 0.86 -2.45 -14.18
C GLN A 209 0.11 -3.74 -13.81
N HIS A 210 -1.00 -3.65 -13.08
CA HIS A 210 -1.83 -4.77 -12.65
C HIS A 210 -3.24 -4.68 -13.22
N TRP A 211 -3.53 -5.44 -14.28
CA TRP A 211 -4.83 -5.54 -14.96
C TRP A 211 -5.99 -6.14 -14.13
N GLY A 212 -5.85 -6.17 -12.81
CA GLY A 212 -6.88 -6.59 -11.85
C GLY A 212 -7.58 -5.39 -11.22
N GLU A 213 -8.81 -5.61 -10.74
CA GLU A 213 -9.53 -4.66 -9.88
C GLU A 213 -8.83 -4.68 -8.51
N LEU A 214 -7.65 -4.04 -8.41
CA LEU A 214 -6.98 -3.83 -7.13
C LEU A 214 -8.01 -3.16 -6.21
N GLN A 215 -8.14 -3.66 -4.97
CA GLN A 215 -8.96 -2.95 -4.00
C GLN A 215 -8.38 -1.53 -3.87
N ARG A 216 -9.12 -0.58 -4.44
CA ARG A 216 -8.68 0.80 -4.70
C ARG A 216 -8.18 1.49 -3.45
N TYR A 217 -8.75 1.11 -2.31
CA TYR A 217 -8.34 1.55 -0.99
C TYR A 217 -8.49 0.36 -0.05
N THR A 218 -7.38 -0.12 0.50
CA THR A 218 -7.40 -1.03 1.64
C THR A 218 -7.22 -0.17 2.88
N PHE A 219 -8.31 -0.04 3.65
CA PHE A 219 -8.31 0.68 4.91
C PHE A 219 -8.07 -0.31 6.04
N ALA A 220 -7.20 0.06 6.96
CA ALA A 220 -6.75 -0.81 8.04
C ALA A 220 -6.45 -0.01 9.30
N SER A 221 -6.42 -0.69 10.45
CA SER A 221 -5.85 -0.10 11.67
C SER A 221 -4.33 0.03 11.54
N LEU A 222 -3.67 0.87 12.34
CA LEU A 222 -2.20 0.98 12.29
C LEU A 222 -1.50 -0.35 12.63
N GLU A 223 -2.08 -1.16 13.50
CA GLU A 223 -1.60 -2.51 13.82
C GLU A 223 -1.67 -3.42 12.58
N GLU A 224 -2.83 -3.49 11.92
CA GLU A 224 -3.02 -4.24 10.67
C GLU A 224 -2.06 -3.77 9.57
N ILE A 225 -1.85 -2.45 9.46
CA ILE A 225 -0.88 -1.86 8.54
C ILE A 225 0.53 -2.35 8.87
N GLY A 226 0.91 -2.47 10.15
CA GLY A 226 2.21 -2.98 10.56
C GLY A 226 2.41 -4.44 10.15
N GLU A 227 1.41 -5.31 10.35
CA GLU A 227 1.46 -6.70 9.88
C GLU A 227 1.60 -6.79 8.36
N ASP A 228 0.78 -6.02 7.65
CA ASP A 228 0.81 -5.92 6.19
C ASP A 228 2.12 -5.32 5.66
N THR A 229 2.81 -4.51 6.47
CA THR A 229 4.12 -3.93 6.14
C THR A 229 5.18 -5.00 6.09
N VAL A 230 5.23 -5.88 7.07
CA VAL A 230 6.17 -7.01 7.07
C VAL A 230 5.93 -7.90 5.86
N ILE A 231 4.69 -8.31 5.62
CA ILE A 231 4.34 -9.19 4.48
C ILE A 231 4.77 -8.54 3.15
N TRP A 232 4.46 -7.26 2.97
CA TRP A 232 4.83 -6.55 1.76
C TRP A 232 6.35 -6.38 1.60
N LEU A 233 7.07 -6.08 2.68
CA LEU A 233 8.53 -5.96 2.65
C LEU A 233 9.19 -7.28 2.22
N GLU A 234 8.67 -8.40 2.69
CA GLU A 234 9.19 -9.73 2.39
C GLU A 234 8.83 -10.20 0.98
N GLU A 235 7.57 -10.04 0.57
CA GLU A 235 7.09 -10.60 -0.69
C GLU A 235 7.28 -9.68 -1.88
N ASP A 236 6.78 -8.44 -1.77
CA ASP A 236 6.73 -7.47 -2.86
C ASP A 236 8.04 -6.69 -2.94
N ALA A 237 8.59 -6.28 -1.80
CA ALA A 237 9.78 -5.46 -1.76
C ALA A 237 11.10 -6.26 -1.80
N GLY A 238 11.05 -7.56 -1.47
CA GLY A 238 12.22 -8.45 -1.50
C GLY A 238 13.30 -8.08 -0.48
N VAL A 239 12.93 -7.33 0.57
CA VAL A 239 13.85 -6.70 1.53
C VAL A 239 14.50 -7.73 2.47
N ALA A 240 13.88 -8.89 2.63
CA ALA A 240 14.24 -9.90 3.63
C ALA A 240 14.94 -11.15 3.08
N GLN A 241 15.35 -11.20 1.80
CA GLN A 241 16.04 -12.39 1.25
C GLN A 241 17.58 -12.21 1.23
N PRO A 242 18.32 -12.86 2.14
CA PRO A 242 19.72 -13.20 1.92
C PRO A 242 19.80 -14.51 1.13
N GLY A 243 20.27 -14.46 -0.12
CA GLY A 243 20.70 -15.64 -0.87
C GLY A 243 19.60 -16.60 -1.34
N SER A 244 19.51 -16.79 -2.64
CA SER A 244 18.76 -17.89 -3.24
C SER A 244 19.32 -19.24 -2.80
N SER A 245 18.60 -20.00 -1.97
CA SER A 245 18.68 -21.46 -1.99
C SER A 245 17.39 -22.06 -1.46
N SER A 246 16.68 -22.72 -2.36
CA SER A 246 15.62 -23.69 -2.09
C SER A 246 16.07 -24.74 -1.08
N THR A 247 15.45 -24.79 0.10
CA THR A 247 15.32 -26.03 0.86
C THR A 247 14.07 -25.92 1.72
N GLU A 248 13.03 -26.66 1.33
CA GLU A 248 11.87 -26.93 2.18
C GLU A 248 12.29 -27.86 3.33
N ALA A 249 11.91 -27.53 4.56
CA ALA A 249 11.74 -28.51 5.62
C ALA A 249 10.48 -28.17 6.42
N PRO A 250 9.71 -29.17 6.88
CA PRO A 250 8.39 -28.97 7.44
C PRO A 250 8.48 -28.75 8.95
N GLU A 251 7.59 -27.94 9.53
CA GLU A 251 7.07 -28.28 10.85
C GLU A 251 5.76 -27.58 11.20
N SER A 252 4.96 -28.37 11.88
CA SER A 252 3.60 -28.16 12.34
C SER A 252 3.55 -27.35 13.64
N SER A 253 2.58 -26.44 13.75
CA SER A 253 1.63 -26.37 14.87
C SER A 253 0.80 -25.09 14.76
N GLY A 254 -0.48 -25.20 15.14
CA GLY A 254 -1.53 -24.24 14.82
C GLY A 254 -1.26 -22.80 15.25
N ARG A 255 -1.41 -21.88 14.30
CA ARG A 255 -1.74 -20.47 14.58
C ARG A 255 -3.25 -20.28 14.45
N PRO A 256 -3.89 -19.48 15.33
CA PRO A 256 -5.30 -19.19 15.20
C PRO A 256 -5.55 -18.39 13.91
N ALA A 257 -6.64 -18.73 13.21
CA ALA A 257 -7.03 -18.09 11.96
C ALA A 257 -7.19 -16.56 12.14
N ARG A 258 -6.38 -15.77 11.42
CA ARG A 258 -6.50 -14.32 11.36
C ARG A 258 -7.72 -13.89 10.54
N ARG A 259 -8.33 -12.76 10.96
CA ARG A 259 -9.50 -12.12 10.34
C ARG A 259 -9.29 -11.93 8.84
N GLY A 260 -10.19 -12.49 8.02
CA GLY A 260 -10.16 -12.41 6.55
C GLY A 260 -9.81 -13.72 5.83
N THR A 261 -9.41 -14.76 6.56
CA THR A 261 -9.27 -16.12 6.00
C THR A 261 -10.63 -16.82 6.10
N VAL A 262 -11.15 -17.34 4.99
CA VAL A 262 -12.40 -18.13 5.02
C VAL A 262 -12.14 -19.39 5.87
N PRO A 263 -12.94 -19.66 6.93
CA PRO A 263 -12.74 -20.83 7.78
C PRO A 263 -12.77 -22.12 6.95
N ALA A 264 -11.91 -23.08 7.33
CA ALA A 264 -11.92 -24.43 6.75
C ALA A 264 -13.31 -25.06 6.96
N GLY A 265 -14.00 -25.36 5.87
CA GLY A 265 -15.41 -25.82 5.86
C GLY A 265 -16.36 -24.96 5.02
N THR A 266 -15.89 -23.82 4.50
CA THR A 266 -16.70 -22.88 3.70
C THR A 266 -16.07 -22.41 2.41
N VAL A 267 -15.19 -23.26 1.89
CA VAL A 267 -14.65 -23.14 0.54
C VAL A 267 -15.63 -23.78 -0.47
N PRO A 268 -15.74 -23.25 -1.69
CA PRO A 268 -16.61 -23.82 -2.72
C PRO A 268 -16.26 -25.27 -3.07
N GLU A 269 -17.23 -26.00 -3.63
CA GLU A 269 -17.07 -27.43 -3.96
C GLU A 269 -15.89 -27.71 -4.90
N TRP A 270 -15.65 -26.83 -5.88
CA TRP A 270 -14.51 -26.95 -6.80
C TRP A 270 -13.16 -26.78 -6.08
N PHE A 271 -13.10 -26.01 -5.00
CA PHE A 271 -11.89 -25.79 -4.22
C PHE A 271 -11.58 -27.02 -3.35
N SER A 272 -12.62 -27.64 -2.77
CA SER A 272 -12.49 -28.86 -1.97
C SER A 272 -12.21 -30.11 -2.81
N LYS A 273 -12.74 -30.17 -4.04
CA LYS A 273 -12.55 -31.30 -4.95
C LYS A 273 -11.20 -31.29 -5.67
N GLY A 274 -10.60 -30.11 -5.87
CA GLY A 274 -9.28 -29.98 -6.47
C GLY A 274 -8.15 -29.86 -5.45
N ASN A 275 -6.92 -29.90 -5.93
CA ASN A 275 -5.70 -29.73 -5.13
C ASN A 275 -5.38 -28.24 -4.88
N TYR A 276 -6.38 -27.46 -4.49
CA TYR A 276 -6.19 -26.04 -4.16
C TYR A 276 -5.79 -25.89 -2.71
N VAL A 277 -4.75 -25.09 -2.48
CA VAL A 277 -4.28 -24.81 -1.13
C VAL A 277 -4.12 -23.31 -0.97
N TRP A 278 -4.62 -22.78 0.13
CA TRP A 278 -4.32 -21.41 0.54
C TRP A 278 -2.80 -21.31 0.75
N ALA A 279 -2.16 -20.29 0.16
CA ALA A 279 -0.72 -20.12 0.31
C ALA A 279 -0.37 -20.03 1.80
N LYS A 280 0.57 -20.87 2.26
CA LYS A 280 0.95 -20.99 3.69
C LYS A 280 1.38 -19.65 4.31
N ASN A 281 1.89 -18.72 3.49
CA ASN A 281 2.34 -17.39 3.91
C ASN A 281 1.29 -16.28 3.68
N ASN A 282 0.08 -16.64 3.24
CA ASN A 282 -0.98 -15.69 2.88
C ASN A 282 -0.53 -14.68 1.79
N SER A 283 0.20 -15.18 0.80
CA SER A 283 0.84 -14.30 -0.19
C SER A 283 -0.19 -13.49 -0.98
N ARG A 284 -0.04 -12.16 -0.96
CA ARG A 284 -0.87 -11.28 -1.78
C ARG A 284 -0.60 -11.47 -3.27
N LYS A 285 0.59 -11.94 -3.62
CA LYS A 285 0.94 -12.26 -5.01
C LYS A 285 0.15 -13.47 -5.47
N MET A 286 0.24 -14.59 -4.75
CA MET A 286 -0.41 -15.83 -5.12
C MET A 286 -1.16 -16.43 -3.92
N PRO A 287 -2.35 -15.90 -3.60
CA PRO A 287 -3.07 -16.26 -2.37
C PRO A 287 -3.57 -17.71 -2.37
N ILE A 288 -3.85 -18.24 -3.56
CA ILE A 288 -4.27 -19.63 -3.78
C ILE A 288 -3.24 -20.31 -4.68
N LEU A 289 -2.68 -21.42 -4.22
CA LEU A 289 -1.94 -22.33 -5.06
C LEU A 289 -2.94 -23.02 -6.00
N LEU A 290 -2.78 -22.76 -7.30
CA LEU A 290 -3.66 -23.26 -8.34
C LEU A 290 -3.36 -24.73 -8.61
N ASP A 291 -4.40 -25.55 -8.71
CA ASP A 291 -4.29 -26.92 -9.20
C ASP A 291 -3.98 -26.90 -10.71
N PRO A 292 -2.82 -27.42 -11.16
CA PRO A 292 -2.45 -27.41 -12.58
C PRO A 292 -3.41 -28.21 -13.46
N ASP A 293 -4.11 -29.23 -12.93
CA ASP A 293 -5.00 -30.09 -13.71
C ASP A 293 -6.30 -29.38 -14.12
N HIS A 294 -6.64 -28.30 -13.44
CA HIS A 294 -7.82 -27.48 -13.69
C HIS A 294 -7.52 -26.21 -14.48
N LEU A 295 -6.29 -26.08 -15.00
CA LEU A 295 -5.83 -24.91 -15.77
C LEU A 295 -5.71 -25.24 -17.25
N SER A 296 -6.50 -24.54 -18.06
CA SER A 296 -6.34 -24.54 -19.52
C SER A 296 -5.45 -23.37 -19.94
N GLU A 297 -4.25 -23.66 -20.41
CA GLU A 297 -3.27 -22.67 -20.89
C GLU A 297 -3.24 -22.61 -22.43
N ARG A 298 -3.41 -21.42 -23.01
CA ARG A 298 -3.28 -21.17 -24.45
C ARG A 298 -2.33 -20.01 -24.72
N PHE A 299 -1.48 -20.16 -25.73
CA PHE A 299 -0.56 -19.11 -26.17
C PHE A 299 -1.04 -18.49 -27.47
N ASN A 300 -1.40 -17.22 -27.40
CA ASN A 300 -1.91 -16.45 -28.52
C ASN A 300 -0.87 -15.44 -29.01
N ARG A 301 -1.02 -14.96 -30.24
CA ARG A 301 -0.26 -13.81 -30.74
C ARG A 301 -0.71 -12.55 -30.00
N GLY A 302 0.23 -11.66 -29.72
CA GLY A 302 -0.08 -10.39 -29.08
C GLY A 302 -0.86 -9.47 -30.02
N SER A 303 -1.64 -8.56 -29.46
CA SER A 303 -2.35 -7.52 -30.22
C SER A 303 -1.96 -6.14 -29.70
N GLY A 304 -1.57 -5.21 -30.58
CA GLY A 304 -1.31 -3.81 -30.21
C GLY A 304 -0.28 -3.10 -31.10
N PRO A 305 -0.11 -1.78 -30.94
CA PRO A 305 0.89 -0.98 -31.65
C PRO A 305 2.29 -1.30 -31.11
N GLY A 306 2.87 -2.39 -31.59
CA GLY A 306 4.26 -2.74 -31.28
C GLY A 306 4.89 -3.51 -32.44
N GLY A 307 6.21 -3.41 -32.54
CA GLY A 307 6.98 -3.84 -33.72
C GLY A 307 6.84 -5.33 -34.08
N GLN A 308 7.57 -5.75 -35.12
CA GLN A 308 7.44 -7.07 -35.77
C GLN A 308 7.39 -8.27 -34.81
N ALA A 309 8.02 -8.20 -33.64
CA ALA A 309 8.06 -9.27 -32.65
C ALA A 309 6.69 -9.61 -32.02
N ILE A 310 5.82 -8.61 -31.77
CA ILE A 310 4.52 -8.82 -31.09
C ILE A 310 3.54 -9.58 -31.98
N ASN A 311 3.57 -9.30 -33.28
CA ASN A 311 2.70 -9.93 -34.26
C ASN A 311 3.20 -11.33 -34.69
N LYS A 312 4.50 -11.60 -34.54
CA LYS A 312 5.11 -12.88 -34.95
C LYS A 312 5.15 -13.92 -33.84
N LEU A 313 5.40 -13.52 -32.58
CA LEU A 313 5.60 -14.43 -31.46
C LEU A 313 4.31 -14.66 -30.65
N SER A 314 4.02 -15.91 -30.29
CA SER A 314 2.90 -16.31 -29.42
C SER A 314 3.21 -16.05 -27.94
N ILE A 315 3.40 -14.78 -27.59
CA ILE A 315 3.79 -14.34 -26.24
C ILE A 315 2.62 -14.05 -25.30
N LYS A 316 1.40 -13.89 -25.83
CA LYS A 316 0.21 -13.60 -25.02
C LYS A 316 -0.29 -14.90 -24.41
N VAL A 317 -0.47 -14.92 -23.09
CA VAL A 317 -1.00 -16.08 -22.37
C VAL A 317 -2.49 -15.86 -22.14
N ASP A 318 -3.30 -16.84 -22.47
CA ASP A 318 -4.71 -16.96 -22.11
C ASP A 318 -4.85 -18.17 -21.19
N LEU A 319 -5.20 -17.91 -19.94
CA LEU A 319 -5.28 -18.89 -18.87
C LEU A 319 -6.72 -18.96 -18.38
N MET A 320 -7.30 -20.16 -18.40
CA MET A 320 -8.67 -20.40 -17.97
C MET A 320 -8.70 -21.43 -16.86
N HIS A 321 -9.46 -21.12 -15.81
CA HIS A 321 -9.75 -22.03 -14.72
C HIS A 321 -11.04 -22.78 -15.02
N GLU A 322 -10.91 -24.03 -15.44
CA GLU A 322 -12.03 -24.83 -15.99
C GLU A 322 -13.21 -24.96 -15.02
N PRO A 323 -13.02 -25.26 -13.71
CA PRO A 323 -14.14 -25.46 -12.78
C PRO A 323 -14.99 -24.21 -12.55
N THR A 324 -14.42 -23.02 -12.75
CA THR A 324 -15.11 -21.74 -12.48
C THR A 324 -15.44 -20.95 -13.74
N GLY A 325 -14.89 -21.35 -14.90
CA GLY A 325 -14.95 -20.59 -16.14
C GLY A 325 -14.20 -19.24 -16.12
N VAL A 326 -13.46 -18.91 -15.05
CA VAL A 326 -12.71 -17.65 -14.97
C VAL A 326 -11.55 -17.69 -15.95
N ARG A 327 -11.53 -16.73 -16.87
CA ARG A 327 -10.48 -16.57 -17.88
C ARG A 327 -9.68 -15.29 -17.63
N VAL A 328 -8.37 -15.39 -17.75
CA VAL A 328 -7.40 -14.31 -17.55
C VAL A 328 -6.43 -14.29 -18.73
N THR A 329 -6.16 -13.12 -19.27
CA THR A 329 -5.14 -12.95 -20.31
C THR A 329 -4.00 -12.07 -19.81
N SER A 330 -2.77 -12.35 -20.23
CA SER A 330 -1.58 -11.56 -19.87
C SER A 330 -0.64 -11.38 -21.07
N GLN A 331 -0.22 -10.12 -21.28
CA GLN A 331 0.72 -9.69 -22.32
C GLN A 331 1.59 -8.52 -21.80
N ALA A 332 2.15 -8.66 -20.61
CA ALA A 332 2.89 -7.57 -19.93
C ALA A 332 4.36 -7.46 -20.35
N SER A 333 4.97 -8.57 -20.75
CA SER A 333 6.39 -8.67 -21.10
C SER A 333 6.59 -9.28 -22.49
N ARG A 334 7.78 -9.07 -23.05
CA ARG A 334 8.27 -9.80 -24.24
C ARG A 334 8.57 -11.28 -23.96
N SER A 335 8.62 -11.69 -22.69
CA SER A 335 8.88 -13.06 -22.27
C SER A 335 7.58 -13.82 -21.98
N ARG A 336 7.41 -14.98 -22.62
CA ARG A 336 6.26 -15.88 -22.44
C ARG A 336 6.14 -16.38 -20.99
N GLU A 337 7.27 -16.73 -20.36
CA GLU A 337 7.27 -17.28 -18.99
C GLU A 337 6.83 -16.23 -17.95
N LEU A 338 7.29 -15.00 -18.11
CA LEU A 338 6.86 -13.87 -17.28
C LEU A 338 5.36 -13.59 -17.44
N ASN A 339 4.83 -13.67 -18.66
CA ASN A 339 3.40 -13.53 -18.91
C ASN A 339 2.59 -14.70 -18.32
N ARG A 340 3.12 -15.91 -18.33
CA ARG A 340 2.51 -17.09 -17.71
C ARG A 340 2.42 -16.94 -16.19
N LEU A 341 3.52 -16.54 -15.55
CA LEU A 341 3.57 -16.30 -14.11
C LEU A 341 2.61 -15.17 -13.71
N ASN A 342 2.55 -14.09 -14.49
CA ASN A 342 1.58 -13.01 -14.27
C ASN A 342 0.13 -13.47 -14.45
N ALA A 343 -0.18 -14.28 -15.47
CA ALA A 343 -1.52 -14.82 -15.68
C ALA A 343 -1.98 -15.69 -14.49
N ARG A 344 -1.10 -16.57 -14.00
CA ARG A 344 -1.37 -17.41 -12.81
C ARG A 344 -1.56 -16.57 -11.54
N ARG A 345 -0.72 -15.55 -11.35
CA ARG A 345 -0.84 -14.58 -10.25
C ARG A 345 -2.23 -13.91 -10.24
N ILE A 346 -2.64 -13.35 -11.39
CA ILE A 346 -3.94 -12.67 -11.53
C ILE A 346 -5.10 -13.66 -11.33
N LEU A 347 -4.99 -14.88 -11.88
CA LEU A 347 -6.03 -15.89 -11.72
C LEU A 347 -6.21 -16.29 -10.25
N SER A 348 -5.13 -16.53 -9.53
CA SER A 348 -5.13 -16.87 -8.10
C SER A 348 -5.81 -15.79 -7.24
N GLN A 349 -5.47 -14.52 -7.46
CA GLN A 349 -6.12 -13.38 -6.80
C GLN A 349 -7.63 -13.31 -7.14
N ARG A 350 -8.01 -13.61 -8.37
CA ARG A 350 -9.41 -13.54 -8.81
C ARG A 350 -10.26 -14.65 -8.20
N LEU A 351 -9.69 -15.85 -8.06
CA LEU A 351 -10.33 -16.96 -7.37
C LEU A 351 -10.49 -16.70 -5.87
N GLU A 352 -9.48 -16.14 -5.21
CA GLU A 352 -9.57 -15.74 -3.80
C GLU A 352 -10.70 -14.72 -3.60
N TRP A 353 -10.73 -13.69 -4.44
CA TRP A 353 -11.77 -12.67 -4.35
C TRP A 353 -13.17 -13.26 -4.54
N MET A 354 -13.32 -14.22 -5.44
CA MET A 354 -14.60 -14.90 -5.68
C MET A 354 -15.05 -15.68 -4.45
N ILE A 355 -14.14 -16.45 -3.83
CA ILE A 355 -14.42 -17.21 -2.60
C ILE A 355 -14.79 -16.28 -1.45
N LYS A 356 -14.03 -15.20 -1.22
CA LYS A 356 -14.31 -14.22 -0.15
C LYS A 356 -15.66 -13.54 -0.34
N ARG A 357 -15.99 -13.17 -1.58
CA ARG A 357 -17.26 -12.51 -1.89
C ARG A 357 -18.46 -13.43 -1.68
N GLU A 358 -18.33 -14.71 -2.00
CA GLU A 358 -19.37 -15.71 -1.75
C GLU A 358 -19.57 -15.93 -0.25
N TRP A 359 -18.48 -16.02 0.51
CA TRP A 359 -18.49 -16.07 1.98
C TRP A 359 -19.17 -14.85 2.62
N ASP A 360 -18.81 -13.63 2.19
CA ASP A 360 -19.42 -12.38 2.67
C ASP A 360 -20.93 -12.30 2.38
N SER A 361 -21.43 -13.08 1.42
CA SER A 361 -22.85 -13.11 1.06
C SER A 361 -23.70 -14.05 1.94
N THR A 362 -23.07 -14.95 2.70
CA THR A 362 -23.77 -15.90 3.58
C THR A 362 -24.39 -15.25 4.82
N PRO A 363 -25.52 -15.76 5.36
CA PRO A 363 -26.19 -15.15 6.51
C PRO A 363 -25.33 -15.11 7.80
N LEU A 364 -24.47 -16.10 8.02
CA LEU A 364 -23.60 -16.21 9.21
C LEU A 364 -22.53 -15.11 9.30
N SER A 365 -22.16 -14.47 8.18
CA SER A 365 -21.17 -13.38 8.16
C SER A 365 -21.77 -12.02 8.51
N LYS A 366 -23.10 -11.86 8.42
CA LYS A 366 -23.80 -10.58 8.65
C LYS A 366 -23.73 -10.11 10.10
N ASP A 367 -23.68 -11.04 11.06
CA ASP A 367 -23.56 -10.72 12.49
C ASP A 367 -22.14 -10.30 12.91
N ARG A 368 -21.12 -10.55 12.06
CA ARG A 368 -19.72 -10.14 12.26
C ARG A 368 -19.33 -8.91 11.43
N ALA A 369 -20.20 -8.44 10.54
CA ALA A 369 -20.03 -7.20 9.78
C ALA A 369 -20.32 -5.97 10.66
N SER A 370 -19.73 -5.90 11.85
CA SER A 370 -19.86 -4.74 12.73
C SER A 370 -19.02 -3.59 12.17
N VAL A 371 -19.65 -2.83 11.28
CA VAL A 371 -19.43 -1.40 10.94
C VAL A 371 -18.59 -1.06 9.67
N PRO A 372 -17.36 -1.56 9.40
CA PRO A 372 -16.57 -1.08 8.24
C PRO A 372 -17.07 -1.50 6.85
N SER A 373 -17.38 -2.78 6.63
CA SER A 373 -17.73 -3.32 5.29
C SER A 373 -19.08 -2.79 4.75
N VAL A 374 -20.07 -2.61 5.63
CA VAL A 374 -21.39 -2.07 5.26
C VAL A 374 -21.29 -0.60 4.85
N LEU A 375 -20.44 0.17 5.53
CA LEU A 375 -20.16 1.55 5.21
C LEU A 375 -19.46 1.68 3.86
N GLN A 376 -18.39 0.90 3.62
CA GLN A 376 -17.69 0.85 2.33
C GLN A 376 -18.63 0.46 1.17
N SER A 377 -19.49 -0.55 1.37
CA SER A 377 -20.48 -1.00 0.39
C SER A 377 -21.54 0.06 0.05
N LYS A 378 -22.03 0.83 1.05
CA LYS A 378 -22.98 1.93 0.82
C LYS A 378 -22.34 3.05 0.00
N TRP A 379 -21.12 3.44 0.32
CA TRP A 379 -20.40 4.48 -0.41
C TRP A 379 -19.94 4.05 -1.81
N ASP A 380 -19.60 2.77 -2.02
CA ASP A 380 -19.33 2.22 -3.35
C ASP A 380 -20.54 2.27 -4.28
N LYS A 381 -21.74 2.02 -3.74
CA LYS A 381 -23.01 2.19 -4.49
C LYS A 381 -23.22 3.65 -4.87
N GLU A 382 -22.97 4.57 -3.94
CA GLU A 382 -23.13 6.02 -4.18
C GLU A 382 -22.12 6.55 -5.21
N ARG A 383 -20.88 6.04 -5.18
CA ARG A 383 -19.83 6.29 -6.17
C ARG A 383 -20.25 5.84 -7.57
N LYS A 384 -20.74 4.60 -7.73
CA LYS A 384 -21.23 4.09 -9.04
C LYS A 384 -22.32 4.99 -9.61
N LYS A 385 -23.23 5.48 -8.75
CA LYS A 385 -24.26 6.46 -9.16
C LYS A 385 -23.63 7.77 -9.66
N LYS A 386 -22.70 8.36 -8.91
CA LYS A 386 -22.02 9.64 -9.30
C LYS A 386 -21.19 9.48 -10.59
N GLN A 387 -20.46 8.39 -10.75
CA GLN A 387 -19.66 8.12 -11.95
C GLN A 387 -20.55 7.97 -13.19
N ASN A 388 -21.66 7.23 -13.06
CA ASN A 388 -22.65 7.09 -14.13
C ASN A 388 -23.31 8.44 -14.48
N LYS A 389 -23.58 9.29 -13.47
CA LYS A 389 -24.10 10.64 -13.69
C LYS A 389 -23.12 11.51 -14.49
N ARG A 390 -21.83 11.53 -14.13
CA ARG A 390 -20.79 12.28 -14.89
C ARG A 390 -20.58 11.73 -16.29
N LYS A 391 -20.62 10.41 -16.49
CA LYS A 391 -20.57 9.79 -17.84
C LYS A 391 -21.76 10.21 -18.70
N LYS A 392 -22.97 10.21 -18.15
CA LYS A 392 -24.19 10.69 -18.84
C LYS A 392 -24.09 12.17 -19.19
N GLN A 393 -23.58 13.00 -18.28
CA GLN A 393 -23.38 14.44 -18.53
C GLN A 393 -22.33 14.69 -19.62
N ARG A 394 -21.19 13.99 -19.60
CA ARG A 394 -20.16 14.10 -20.66
C ARG A 394 -20.67 13.64 -22.02
N LYS A 395 -21.48 12.56 -22.06
CA LYS A 395 -22.10 12.10 -23.31
C LYS A 395 -23.07 13.15 -23.86
N LYS A 396 -23.95 13.70 -23.02
CA LYS A 396 -24.85 14.81 -23.39
C LYS A 396 -24.12 16.06 -23.88
N SER A 397 -22.97 16.42 -23.29
CA SER A 397 -22.21 17.58 -23.76
C SER A 397 -21.53 17.33 -25.11
N ILE A 398 -21.06 16.11 -25.37
CA ILE A 398 -20.46 15.73 -26.66
C ILE A 398 -21.53 15.72 -27.77
N ASP A 399 -22.70 15.16 -27.46
CA ASP A 399 -23.84 15.11 -28.38
C ASP A 399 -24.46 16.51 -28.64
N SER A 400 -24.13 17.53 -27.84
CA SER A 400 -24.58 18.93 -28.03
C SER A 400 -23.56 19.82 -28.75
N THR A 401 -22.36 19.30 -29.04
CA THR A 401 -21.27 20.02 -29.71
C THR A 401 -20.92 19.38 -31.07
N THR A 402 -21.68 18.37 -31.47
CA THR A 402 -21.70 17.75 -32.80
C THR A 402 -23.05 18.07 -33.43
#